data_AF-L5NN40-F1
#
_entry.id   AF-L5NN40-F1
#
_cell.length_a   1.000
_cell.length_b   1.000
_cell.length_c   1.000
_cell.angle_alpha   90.00
_cell.angle_beta   90.00
_cell.angle_gamma   90.00
#
_symmetry.space_group_name_H-M   'P 1'
#
loop_
_entity.id
_entity.type
_entity.pdbx_description
1 polymer ?
#
loop_
_entity_poly.entity_id
_entity_poly.type
_entity_poly.pdbx_seq_one_letter_code
_entity_poly.pdbx_strand_id
1 'polypeptide(L)' 'MDIRALQSYLETAFEYPVTTERVLERAGDVEVTAPNVDDAETVETILAPLGTETYESAADLYNTILGSVSDDYIGRKF' A
#
# COMPACT_ATOMS: atom_id res chain seq x y z
N MET A 1 9.69 -1.68 6.00
CA MET A 1 10.29 -2.09 4.71
C MET A 1 10.29 -0.89 3.78
N ASP A 2 11.34 -0.69 2.97
CA ASP A 2 11.37 0.43 2.01
C ASP A 2 10.26 0.29 0.96
N ILE A 3 9.59 1.40 0.63
CA ILE A 3 8.53 1.46 -0.38
C ILE A 3 8.95 0.81 -1.72
N ARG A 4 10.21 0.94 -2.15
CA ARG A 4 10.68 0.31 -3.40
C ARG A 4 10.78 -1.21 -3.28
N ALA A 5 11.12 -1.73 -2.11
CA ALA A 5 11.11 -3.17 -1.85
C ALA A 5 9.67 -3.71 -1.73
N LEU A 6 8.72 -2.88 -1.28
CA LEU A 6 7.30 -3.23 -1.26
C LEU A 6 6.77 -3.57 -2.64
N GLN A 7 7.10 -2.76 -3.66
CA GLN A 7 6.63 -3.01 -5.02
C GLN A 7 6.98 -4.43 -5.50
N SER A 8 8.26 -4.81 -5.42
CA SER A 8 8.72 -6.14 -5.84
C SER A 8 8.16 -7.27 -4.97
N TYR A 9 7.94 -7.00 -3.69
CA TYR A 9 7.25 -7.95 -2.81
C TYR A 9 5.80 -8.17 -3.27
N LEU A 10 5.04 -7.11 -3.56
CA LEU A 10 3.66 -7.21 -4.02
C LEU A 10 3.55 -7.98 -5.37
N GLU A 11 4.48 -7.73 -6.29
CA GLU A 11 4.56 -8.42 -7.59
C GLU A 11 4.79 -9.93 -7.47
N THR A 12 5.47 -10.37 -6.42
CA THR A 12 5.87 -11.78 -6.25
C THR A 12 5.05 -12.51 -5.19
N ALA A 13 4.47 -11.79 -4.24
CA ALA A 13 3.71 -12.35 -3.13
C ALA A 13 2.25 -12.62 -3.46
N PHE A 14 1.70 -11.99 -4.51
CA PHE A 14 0.29 -12.08 -4.89
C PHE A 14 0.11 -12.41 -6.37
N GLU A 15 -0.97 -13.12 -6.67
CA GLU A 15 -1.46 -13.31 -8.04
C GLU A 15 -2.64 -12.36 -8.27
N TYR A 16 -2.60 -11.62 -9.38
CA TYR A 16 -3.59 -10.61 -9.70
C TYR A 16 -4.68 -11.16 -10.64
N PRO A 17 -5.95 -10.72 -10.50
CA PRO A 17 -6.43 -9.68 -9.57
C PRO A 17 -6.53 -10.14 -8.10
N VAL A 18 -6.23 -9.24 -7.17
CA VAL A 18 -6.25 -9.49 -5.71
C VAL A 18 -7.14 -8.47 -5.00
N THR A 19 -7.85 -8.89 -3.96
CA THR A 19 -8.68 -7.99 -3.15
C THR A 19 -7.92 -7.43 -1.96
N THR A 20 -8.33 -6.25 -1.47
CA THR A 20 -7.77 -5.63 -0.26
C THR A 20 -7.77 -6.62 0.91
N GLU A 21 -8.85 -7.37 1.12
CA GLU A 21 -8.94 -8.38 2.19
C GLU A 21 -7.80 -9.41 2.11
N ARG A 22 -7.52 -9.95 0.93
CA ARG A 22 -6.43 -10.90 0.71
C ARG A 22 -5.05 -10.28 0.93
N VAL A 23 -4.89 -9.01 0.55
CA VAL A 23 -3.67 -8.25 0.79
C VAL A 23 -3.49 -8.04 2.30
N LEU A 24 -4.54 -7.66 3.02
CA LEU A 24 -4.51 -7.46 4.47
C LEU A 24 -4.21 -8.75 5.23
N GLU A 25 -4.81 -9.87 4.85
CA GLU A 25 -4.54 -11.17 5.48
C GLU A 25 -3.08 -11.60 5.36
N ARG A 26 -2.42 -11.26 4.24
CA ARG A 26 -1.05 -11.70 3.93
C ARG A 26 0.01 -10.67 4.33
N ALA A 27 -0.29 -9.39 4.12
CA ALA A 27 0.63 -8.27 4.17
C ALA A 27 0.11 -7.10 5.01
N GLY A 28 -1.02 -7.22 5.71
CA GLY A 28 -1.57 -6.14 6.55
C GLY A 28 -0.60 -5.67 7.64
N ASP A 29 0.15 -6.59 8.24
CA ASP A 29 1.16 -6.31 9.27
C ASP A 29 2.49 -5.80 8.68
N VAL A 30 2.61 -5.68 7.36
CA VAL A 30 3.83 -5.19 6.72
C VAL A 30 3.94 -3.69 6.93
N GLU A 31 4.95 -3.28 7.69
CA GLU A 31 5.32 -1.88 7.84
C GLU A 31 6.00 -1.37 6.57
N VAL A 32 5.48 -0.27 6.04
CA VAL A 32 5.95 0.42 4.85
C VAL A 32 6.54 1.75 5.29
N THR A 33 7.78 1.99 4.89
CA THR A 33 8.51 3.22 5.21
C THR A 33 8.75 3.95 3.89
N ALA A 34 8.24 5.18 3.79
CA ALA A 34 8.49 6.02 2.64
C ALA A 34 9.79 6.83 2.84
N PRO A 35 10.55 7.11 1.77
CA PRO A 35 11.82 7.82 1.88
C PRO A 35 11.72 9.28 2.37
N ASN A 36 10.50 9.82 2.49
CA ASN A 36 10.25 11.21 2.92
C ASN A 36 9.41 11.29 4.20
N VAL A 37 9.15 10.17 4.86
CA VAL A 37 8.35 10.10 6.08
C VAL A 37 9.16 9.31 7.11
N ASP A 38 9.43 9.93 8.27
CA ASP A 38 10.14 9.26 9.37
C ASP A 38 9.28 8.18 10.05
N ASP A 39 7.96 8.26 9.86
CA ASP A 39 7.00 7.28 10.36
C ASP A 39 6.78 6.14 9.34
N ALA A 40 6.78 4.91 9.87
CA ALA A 40 6.39 3.73 9.13
C ALA A 40 4.90 3.47 9.36
N GLU A 41 4.17 3.16 8.30
CA GLU A 41 2.76 2.81 8.36
C GLU A 41 2.54 1.39 7.87
N THR A 42 1.60 0.68 8.49
CA THR A 42 1.25 -0.67 8.05
C THR A 42 0.34 -0.62 6.83
N VAL A 43 0.45 -1.62 5.95
CA VAL A 43 -0.47 -1.78 4.80
C VAL A 43 -1.92 -1.80 5.29
N GLU A 44 -2.20 -2.37 6.46
CA GLU A 44 -3.51 -2.30 7.08
C GLU A 44 -3.98 -0.87 7.36
N THR A 45 -3.16 -0.06 8.02
CA THR A 45 -3.50 1.34 8.33
C THR A 45 -3.76 2.14 7.06
N ILE A 46 -2.98 1.86 6.01
CA ILE A 46 -3.07 2.53 4.71
C ILE A 46 -4.33 2.13 3.95
N LEU A 47 -4.65 0.83 3.90
CA LEU A 47 -5.78 0.31 3.11
C LEU A 47 -7.12 0.32 3.87
N ALA A 48 -7.11 0.33 5.21
CA ALA A 48 -8.31 0.40 6.05
C ALA A 48 -9.25 1.58 5.70
N PRO A 49 -8.78 2.83 5.50
CA PRO A 49 -9.64 3.94 5.12
C PRO A 49 -10.18 3.85 3.67
N LEU A 50 -9.46 3.17 2.78
CA LEU A 50 -9.85 2.98 1.38
C LEU A 50 -10.96 1.93 1.22
N GLY A 51 -11.00 0.94 2.12
CA GLY A 51 -12.01 -0.10 2.16
C GLY A 51 -11.75 -1.25 1.18
N THR A 52 -12.80 -1.98 0.82
CA THR A 52 -12.68 -3.16 -0.04
C THR A 52 -12.54 -2.74 -1.51
N GLU A 53 -11.33 -2.91 -2.04
CA GLU A 53 -11.01 -2.69 -3.45
C GLU A 53 -10.46 -3.98 -4.09
N THR A 54 -10.47 -4.04 -5.42
CA THR A 54 -9.85 -5.11 -6.19
C THR A 54 -8.78 -4.49 -7.07
N TYR A 55 -7.55 -4.90 -6.85
CA TYR A 55 -6.39 -4.41 -7.61
C TYR A 55 -6.12 -5.36 -8.76
N GLU A 56 -6.04 -4.82 -9.97
CA GLU A 56 -5.78 -5.60 -11.19
C GLU A 56 -4.30 -5.91 -11.38
N SER A 57 -3.41 -5.24 -10.65
CA SER A 57 -1.96 -5.39 -10.75
C SER A 57 -1.24 -4.89 -9.51
N ALA A 58 0.00 -5.34 -9.31
CA ALA A 58 0.85 -4.87 -8.20
C ALA A 58 1.14 -3.38 -8.28
N ALA A 59 1.29 -2.84 -9.50
CA ALA A 59 1.46 -1.41 -9.70
C ALA A 59 0.25 -0.59 -9.24
N ASP A 60 -0.96 -1.14 -9.39
CA ASP A 60 -2.21 -0.49 -8.98
C ASP A 60 -2.29 -0.41 -7.45
N LEU A 61 -2.12 -1.56 -6.78
CA LEU A 61 -2.02 -1.64 -5.31
C LEU A 61 -0.90 -0.75 -4.76
N TYR A 62 0.28 -0.78 -5.39
CA TYR A 62 1.42 0.03 -5.00
C TYR A 62 1.13 1.53 -5.12
N ASN A 63 0.49 1.96 -6.22
CA ASN A 63 0.11 3.37 -6.40
C ASN A 63 -0.93 3.80 -5.38
N THR A 64 -1.87 2.93 -4.99
CA THR A 64 -2.83 3.21 -3.93
C THR A 64 -2.14 3.41 -2.58
N ILE A 65 -1.22 2.51 -2.23
CA ILE A 65 -0.44 2.60 -0.97
C ILE A 65 0.42 3.87 -0.98
N LEU A 66 1.17 4.10 -2.07
CA LEU A 66 2.00 5.29 -2.24
C LEU A 66 1.15 6.57 -2.21
N GLY A 67 -0.02 6.53 -2.85
CA GLY A 67 -0.99 7.61 -2.91
C GLY A 67 -1.49 7.96 -1.52
N SER A 68 -1.88 6.98 -0.71
CA SER A 68 -2.40 7.20 0.64
C SER A 68 -1.32 7.65 1.64
N VAL A 69 -0.12 7.05 1.60
CA VAL A 69 1.04 7.53 2.41
C VAL A 69 1.43 8.95 1.99
N SER A 70 1.28 9.25 0.70
CA SER A 70 1.49 10.61 0.19
C SER A 70 0.27 11.51 0.40
N ASP A 71 -0.94 11.01 0.66
CA ASP A 71 -2.16 11.83 0.82
C ASP A 71 -2.17 12.51 2.19
N ASP A 72 -1.59 11.87 3.21
CA ASP A 72 -1.22 12.55 4.46
C ASP A 72 -0.25 13.73 4.20
N TYR A 73 0.48 13.70 3.07
CA TYR A 73 1.29 14.82 2.54
C TYR A 73 0.54 15.73 1.54
N ILE A 74 -0.50 15.24 0.86
CA ILE A 74 -1.35 15.99 -0.09
C ILE A 74 -2.62 16.51 0.61
N GLY A 75 -2.57 16.76 1.91
CA GLY A 75 -3.54 17.61 2.61
C GLY A 75 -3.74 19.02 2.02
N ARG A 76 -2.96 19.48 1.02
CA ARG A 76 -3.23 20.72 0.27
C ARG A 76 -2.67 20.76 -1.15
N LYS A 77 -3.46 20.36 -2.14
CA LYS A 77 -3.75 21.15 -3.38
C LYS A 77 -4.76 20.38 -4.21
N PHE A 78 -6.04 20.81 -4.20
CA PHE A 78 -6.63 21.69 -5.21
C PHE A 78 -6.51 21.13 -6.62
#